data_AF-A0A7S0XC51-F1
#
_entry.id   AF-A0A7S0XC51-F1
#
_cell.length_a   1.000
_cell.length_b   1.000
_cell.length_c   1.000
_cell.angle_alpha   90.00
_cell.angle_beta   90.00
_cell.angle_gamma   90.00
#
_symmetry.space_group_name_H-M   'P 1'
#
loop_
_entity.id
_entity.type
_entity.pdbx_description
1 polymer ?
#
loop_
_entity_poly.entity_id
_entity_poly.type
_entity_poly.pdbx_seq_one_letter_code
_entity_poly.pdbx_strand_id
1 'polypeptide(L)'
;MPVVTKCDREARLRRKLVNNEMNPFADAILSSILLALTPFIWFFALIHDKLMFKFLNNTYIYNVSWEDPRMDQRVFKLDESDHIITIASAGCNVLDYIIQGATVTAVDFNSCQIALTELKKVAIIHLDYDAFFDIFSKSNMKLLQEVYPKLRAYLSQPSAEFWDKNVYTITSFMYSGTSGNMVYVLFRILFPLLGLGFIRNELIKGTSPEEMKKQITKRSYPLRYLAWFMDNVLLRFGCCFAGVPERQMALGFHRPNNLAIVTERVLFNTDLVNDNYFYAGYFLGYYTQQNCPRYLKKENFAALKKYLTAGKLHLVHGTLLSAINSVTSPITVASLLDHMDWMTDRQINEEITHLINKMDPVRGKIFWRTFADDVHSATLQWMNPERVDDSDDRVGMYWTTWIAHLKNFEIAYEERVDTKQSKGFVSDFLTGVKVVTFPFWKPLIASTLKVSGHAKDMESFYKYQKDDYDAFREGLLHARPALMEAFPLSKGGNMVWVDIGGGTARNLEFFTVEVIRKYFKAIYIVDISASLLEIAQKR
;
A
#
# COMPACT_ATOMS: atom_id res chain seq x y z
N MET A 1 36.52 34.69 -8.98
CA MET A 1 35.65 33.50 -8.83
C MET A 1 34.73 33.77 -7.64
N PRO A 2 33.39 33.74 -7.80
CA PRO A 2 32.50 34.05 -6.69
C PRO A 2 32.62 32.94 -5.64
N VAL A 3 32.71 33.36 -4.37
CA VAL A 3 32.72 32.46 -3.21
C VAL A 3 31.34 31.80 -3.14
N VAL A 4 31.21 30.60 -3.71
CA VAL A 4 30.02 29.76 -3.55
C VAL A 4 29.87 29.49 -2.06
N THR A 5 28.85 30.08 -1.43
CA THR A 5 28.59 29.90 -0.01
C THR A 5 28.28 28.42 0.27
N LYS A 6 28.53 27.96 1.50
CA LYS A 6 28.30 26.56 1.91
C LYS A 6 26.85 26.12 1.65
N CYS A 7 25.89 27.02 1.81
CA CYS A 7 24.46 26.84 1.52
C CYS A 7 24.19 26.57 0.04
N ASP A 8 24.90 27.24 -0.87
CA ASP A 8 24.73 27.09 -2.32
C ASP A 8 25.31 25.74 -2.83
N ARG A 9 26.38 25.25 -2.19
CA ARG A 9 26.96 23.93 -2.52
C ARG A 9 26.04 22.77 -2.16
N GLU A 10 25.40 22.84 -0.99
CA GLU A 10 24.44 21.82 -0.54
C GLU A 10 23.17 21.85 -1.39
N ALA A 11 22.58 23.03 -1.63
CA ALA A 11 21.42 23.18 -2.49
C ALA A 11 21.68 22.69 -3.92
N ARG A 12 22.85 23.03 -4.51
CA ARG A 12 23.26 22.51 -5.82
C ARG A 12 23.39 21.01 -5.81
N LEU A 13 23.93 20.41 -4.74
CA LEU A 13 24.03 18.96 -4.66
C LEU A 13 22.66 18.30 -4.60
N ARG A 14 21.79 18.77 -3.71
CA ARG A 14 20.43 18.22 -3.53
C ARG A 14 19.68 18.22 -4.86
N ARG A 15 19.73 19.33 -5.61
CA ARG A 15 19.18 19.41 -6.97
C ARG A 15 19.77 18.34 -7.90
N LYS A 16 21.10 18.20 -7.93
CA LYS A 16 21.78 17.20 -8.77
C LYS A 16 21.44 15.76 -8.39
N LEU A 17 21.25 15.49 -7.10
CA LEU A 17 20.84 14.17 -6.61
C LEU A 17 19.43 13.85 -7.07
N VAL A 18 18.46 14.73 -6.80
CA VAL A 18 17.06 14.54 -7.19
C VAL A 18 16.89 14.42 -8.71
N ASN A 19 17.69 15.13 -9.49
CA ASN A 19 17.66 15.05 -10.95
C ASN A 19 18.47 13.89 -11.54
N ASN A 20 19.14 13.07 -10.71
CA ASN A 20 20.09 12.04 -11.16
C ASN A 20 21.14 12.59 -12.16
N GLU A 21 21.60 13.83 -11.96
CA GLU A 21 22.59 14.46 -12.83
C GLU A 21 23.97 13.78 -12.66
N MET A 22 24.29 12.92 -13.63
CA MET A 22 25.57 12.22 -13.75
C MET A 22 26.45 12.81 -14.85
N ASN A 23 27.71 12.38 -14.90
CA ASN A 23 28.57 12.65 -16.06
C ASN A 23 27.99 11.93 -17.30
N PRO A 24 27.86 12.60 -18.47
CA PRO A 24 27.30 12.00 -19.69
C PRO A 24 27.93 10.66 -20.10
N PHE A 25 29.23 10.48 -19.88
CA PHE A 25 29.91 9.23 -20.19
C PHE A 25 29.44 8.08 -19.29
N ALA A 26 29.28 8.35 -17.99
CA ALA A 26 28.78 7.35 -17.05
C ALA A 26 27.30 7.04 -17.31
N ASP A 27 26.51 8.05 -17.67
CA ASP A 27 25.11 7.90 -18.04
C ASP A 27 24.95 7.01 -19.29
N ALA A 28 25.78 7.21 -20.32
CA ALA A 28 25.78 6.37 -21.52
C ALA A 28 26.14 4.91 -21.23
N ILE A 29 27.13 4.66 -20.36
CA ILE A 29 27.51 3.30 -19.95
C ILE A 29 26.36 2.63 -19.19
N LEU A 30 25.83 3.32 -18.18
CA LEU A 30 24.80 2.79 -17.30
C LEU A 30 23.48 2.56 -18.06
N SER A 31 23.13 3.45 -18.98
CA SER A 31 21.98 3.28 -19.89
C SER A 31 22.16 2.09 -20.83
N SER A 32 23.37 1.87 -21.35
CA SER A 32 23.67 0.68 -22.19
C SER A 32 23.52 -0.63 -21.40
N ILE A 33 23.98 -0.65 -20.14
CA ILE A 33 23.80 -1.80 -19.24
C ILE A 33 22.30 -2.03 -18.99
N LEU A 34 21.54 -0.97 -18.71
CA LEU A 34 20.11 -1.07 -18.47
C LEU A 34 19.36 -1.60 -19.70
N LEU A 35 19.73 -1.13 -20.89
CA LEU A 35 19.15 -1.61 -22.16
C LEU A 35 19.42 -3.11 -22.33
N ALA A 36 20.64 -3.57 -22.06
CA ALA A 36 21.00 -4.99 -22.12
C ALA A 36 20.25 -5.83 -21.09
N LEU A 37 19.96 -5.28 -19.90
CA LEU A 37 19.20 -5.93 -18.85
C LEU A 37 17.68 -5.90 -19.07
N THR A 38 17.17 -5.02 -19.95
CA THR A 38 15.73 -4.76 -20.13
C THR A 38 14.90 -6.02 -20.38
N PRO A 39 15.30 -6.97 -21.25
CA PRO A 39 14.55 -8.22 -21.44
C PRO A 39 14.45 -9.06 -20.16
N PHE A 40 15.49 -9.06 -19.33
CA PHE A 40 15.50 -9.75 -18.05
C PHE A 40 14.60 -9.04 -17.02
N ILE A 41 14.59 -7.70 -16.99
CA ILE A 41 13.66 -6.93 -16.14
C ILE A 41 12.21 -7.23 -16.50
N TRP A 42 11.91 -7.24 -17.80
CA TRP A 42 10.57 -7.53 -18.30
C TRP A 42 10.15 -8.96 -17.97
N PHE A 43 11.01 -9.95 -18.21
CA PHE A 43 10.71 -11.33 -17.84
C PHE A 43 10.49 -11.49 -16.33
N PHE A 44 11.30 -10.81 -15.52
CA PHE A 44 11.16 -10.82 -14.07
C PHE A 44 9.82 -10.24 -13.60
N ALA A 45 9.38 -9.12 -14.19
CA ALA A 45 8.07 -8.53 -13.89
C ALA A 45 6.91 -9.52 -14.13
N LEU A 46 7.00 -10.38 -15.15
CA LEU A 46 5.96 -11.39 -15.44
C LEU A 46 5.87 -12.52 -14.42
N ILE A 47 6.97 -12.81 -13.70
CA ILE A 47 7.02 -13.88 -12.68
C ILE A 47 7.01 -13.34 -11.25
N HIS A 48 7.08 -12.01 -11.10
CA HIS A 48 7.18 -11.26 -9.85
C HIS A 48 6.20 -11.76 -8.78
N ASP A 49 4.90 -11.67 -9.08
CA ASP A 49 3.84 -11.99 -8.13
C ASP A 49 3.89 -13.47 -7.75
N LYS A 50 4.15 -14.36 -8.71
CA LYS A 50 4.24 -15.81 -8.46
C LYS A 50 5.39 -16.16 -7.52
N LEU A 51 6.53 -15.48 -7.63
CA LEU A 51 7.64 -15.66 -6.71
C LEU A 51 7.28 -15.15 -5.31
N MET A 52 6.63 -14.00 -5.22
CA MET A 52 6.17 -13.43 -3.96
C MET A 52 5.21 -14.36 -3.21
N PHE A 53 4.21 -14.90 -3.89
CA PHE A 53 3.28 -15.87 -3.30
C PHE A 53 3.98 -17.13 -2.77
N LYS A 54 5.11 -17.54 -3.36
CA LYS A 54 5.87 -18.71 -2.90
C LYS A 54 6.63 -18.44 -1.59
N PHE A 55 7.00 -17.20 -1.29
CA PHE A 55 7.68 -16.84 -0.05
C PHE A 55 6.73 -16.61 1.13
N LEU A 56 5.45 -16.33 0.87
CA LEU A 56 4.42 -16.23 1.90
C LEU A 56 4.40 -17.50 2.76
N ASN A 57 4.28 -17.33 4.08
CA ASN A 57 4.24 -18.40 5.09
C ASN A 57 5.53 -19.25 5.22
N ASN A 58 6.58 -18.97 4.45
CA ASN A 58 7.87 -19.63 4.60
C ASN A 58 8.89 -18.76 5.38
N THR A 59 8.78 -17.45 5.25
CA THR A 59 9.57 -16.45 5.99
C THR A 59 8.77 -15.15 6.11
N TYR A 60 9.07 -14.33 7.11
CA TYR A 60 8.50 -12.97 7.15
C TYR A 60 9.17 -12.09 6.09
N ILE A 61 8.39 -11.16 5.55
CA ILE A 61 8.87 -10.23 4.52
C ILE A 61 9.62 -9.09 5.21
N TYR A 62 8.91 -8.39 6.09
CA TYR A 62 9.36 -7.21 6.80
C TYR A 62 9.98 -7.58 8.14
N ASN A 63 11.17 -7.05 8.40
CA ASN A 63 11.83 -7.19 9.69
C ASN A 63 11.57 -5.99 10.63
N VAL A 64 11.15 -4.87 10.05
CA VAL A 64 10.75 -3.60 10.69
C VAL A 64 9.57 -3.05 9.91
N SER A 65 8.57 -2.47 10.58
CA SER A 65 7.48 -1.71 9.93
C SER A 65 8.06 -0.44 9.30
N TRP A 66 7.73 -0.16 8.04
CA TRP A 66 8.27 0.97 7.28
C TRP A 66 7.35 2.19 7.31
N GLU A 67 6.61 2.35 8.40
CA GLU A 67 5.65 3.42 8.61
C GLU A 67 5.99 4.17 9.90
N ASP A 68 6.28 5.47 9.79
CA ASP A 68 6.62 6.28 10.96
C ASP A 68 5.40 6.47 11.90
N PRO A 69 5.46 5.97 13.16
CA PRO A 69 4.33 6.07 14.08
C PRO A 69 4.12 7.49 14.63
N ARG A 70 5.01 8.46 14.37
CA ARG A 70 4.82 9.86 14.81
C ARG A 70 3.54 10.46 14.28
N MET A 71 3.25 10.21 13.01
CA MET A 71 2.04 10.72 12.35
C MET A 71 0.80 10.08 12.97
N ASP A 72 0.85 8.77 13.20
CA ASP A 72 -0.21 7.99 13.85
C ASP A 72 -0.53 8.58 15.23
N GLN A 73 0.50 8.83 16.04
CA GLN A 73 0.34 9.44 17.37
C GLN A 73 -0.32 10.82 17.32
N ARG A 74 0.05 11.66 16.34
CA ARG A 74 -0.53 13.01 16.18
C ARG A 74 -2.03 12.98 15.90
N VAL A 75 -2.46 12.09 15.01
CA VAL A 75 -3.84 12.12 14.46
C VAL A 75 -4.79 11.13 15.15
N PHE A 76 -4.28 9.99 15.63
CA PHE A 76 -5.10 9.00 16.32
C PHE A 76 -5.44 9.48 17.73
N LYS A 77 -4.44 9.99 18.46
CA LYS A 77 -4.57 10.38 19.88
C LYS A 77 -5.18 9.26 20.73
N LEU A 78 -4.63 8.05 20.58
CA LEU A 78 -5.14 6.83 21.19
C LEU A 78 -5.11 6.90 22.73
N ASP A 79 -6.11 6.28 23.36
CA ASP A 79 -6.15 6.01 24.80
C ASP A 79 -6.67 4.58 25.11
N GLU A 80 -6.85 4.26 26.39
CA GLU A 80 -7.30 2.93 26.84
C GLU A 80 -8.70 2.51 26.35
N SER A 81 -9.51 3.47 25.90
CA SER A 81 -10.86 3.24 25.36
C SER A 81 -10.89 2.96 23.86
N ASP A 82 -9.76 3.14 23.16
CA ASP A 82 -9.69 2.92 21.73
C ASP A 82 -9.49 1.45 21.35
N HIS A 83 -10.07 1.08 20.21
CA HIS A 83 -9.79 -0.18 19.53
C HIS A 83 -9.30 0.13 18.12
N ILE A 84 -8.03 -0.19 17.86
CA ILE A 84 -7.40 -0.05 16.56
C ILE A 84 -7.28 -1.38 15.83
N ILE A 85 -7.65 -1.39 14.56
CA ILE A 85 -7.35 -2.49 13.63
C ILE A 85 -6.22 -2.05 12.68
N THR A 86 -5.23 -2.91 12.46
CA THR A 86 -4.06 -2.60 11.62
C THR A 86 -3.44 -3.86 11.04
N ILE A 87 -2.66 -3.73 9.97
CA ILE A 87 -1.78 -4.81 9.52
C ILE A 87 -0.62 -4.96 10.51
N ALA A 88 -0.24 -6.20 10.84
CA ALA A 88 0.79 -6.50 11.83
C ALA A 88 2.19 -6.11 11.33
N SER A 89 2.53 -6.48 10.08
CA SER A 89 3.87 -6.28 9.54
C SER A 89 4.91 -6.86 10.52
N ALA A 90 5.99 -6.15 10.82
CA ALA A 90 6.97 -6.59 11.83
C ALA A 90 6.55 -6.33 13.29
N GLY A 91 5.33 -5.85 13.54
CA GLY A 91 4.79 -5.56 14.87
C GLY A 91 5.26 -4.26 15.51
N CYS A 92 6.00 -3.40 14.81
CA CYS A 92 6.56 -2.18 15.41
C CYS A 92 5.46 -1.17 15.78
N ASN A 93 4.58 -0.82 14.84
CA ASN A 93 3.49 0.14 15.08
C ASN A 93 2.41 -0.47 15.98
N VAL A 94 2.16 -1.78 15.85
CA VAL A 94 1.29 -2.55 16.77
C VAL A 94 1.71 -2.33 18.23
N LEU A 95 3.00 -2.52 18.53
CA LEU A 95 3.51 -2.28 19.88
C LEU A 95 3.48 -0.80 20.25
N ASP A 96 3.70 0.12 19.30
CA ASP A 96 3.56 1.56 19.56
C ASP A 96 2.14 1.95 20.00
N TYR A 97 1.11 1.36 19.40
CA TYR A 97 -0.29 1.56 19.79
C TYR A 97 -0.58 0.96 21.17
N ILE A 98 -0.02 -0.21 21.48
CA ILE A 98 -0.16 -0.84 22.81
C ILE A 98 0.42 0.04 23.92
N ILE A 99 1.49 0.82 23.66
CA ILE A 99 2.04 1.76 24.67
C ILE A 99 0.95 2.73 25.17
N GLN A 100 0.01 3.12 24.29
CA GLN A 100 -1.06 4.05 24.61
C GLN A 100 -2.23 3.40 25.39
N GLY A 101 -2.22 2.07 25.55
CA GLY A 101 -3.27 1.31 26.24
C GLY A 101 -4.46 0.90 25.36
N ALA A 102 -4.43 1.26 24.08
CA ALA A 102 -5.45 0.86 23.11
C ALA A 102 -5.52 -0.66 22.99
N THR A 103 -6.72 -1.17 22.73
CA THR A 103 -6.90 -2.54 22.25
C THR A 103 -6.48 -2.58 20.77
N VAL A 104 -5.64 -3.53 20.40
CA VAL A 104 -5.10 -3.65 19.03
C VAL A 104 -5.49 -5.01 18.46
N THR A 105 -6.19 -4.99 17.33
CA THR A 105 -6.35 -6.16 16.46
C THR A 105 -5.37 -6.02 15.30
N ALA A 106 -4.30 -6.81 15.32
CA ALA A 106 -3.27 -6.81 14.30
C ALA A 106 -3.42 -8.04 13.39
N VAL A 107 -3.56 -7.80 12.09
CA VAL A 107 -3.82 -8.84 11.08
C VAL A 107 -2.68 -8.94 10.08
N ASP A 108 -2.36 -10.15 9.61
CA ASP A 108 -1.43 -10.31 8.51
C ASP A 108 -1.78 -11.58 7.71
N PHE A 109 -1.61 -11.50 6.39
CA PHE A 109 -1.75 -12.65 5.51
C PHE A 109 -0.58 -13.62 5.61
N ASN A 110 0.58 -13.14 6.06
CA ASN A 110 1.76 -13.95 6.27
C ASN A 110 1.84 -14.38 7.74
N SER A 111 1.58 -15.66 8.00
CA SER A 111 1.72 -16.27 9.33
C SER A 111 3.08 -16.01 9.99
N CYS A 112 4.16 -15.85 9.21
CA CYS A 112 5.48 -15.55 9.76
C CYS A 112 5.57 -14.14 10.37
N GLN A 113 4.78 -13.17 9.89
CA GLN A 113 4.69 -11.83 10.49
C GLN A 113 3.94 -11.86 11.82
N ILE A 114 2.89 -12.68 11.89
CA ILE A 114 2.19 -12.97 13.15
C ILE A 114 3.16 -13.63 14.13
N ALA A 115 3.94 -14.62 13.70
CA ALA A 115 4.93 -15.28 14.55
C ALA A 115 6.01 -14.32 15.07
N LEU A 116 6.47 -13.38 14.26
CA LEU A 116 7.43 -12.35 14.69
C LEU A 116 6.83 -11.40 15.73
N THR A 117 5.61 -10.94 15.49
CA THR A 117 4.89 -10.06 16.41
C THR A 117 4.57 -10.77 17.72
N GLU A 118 4.17 -12.05 17.67
CA GLU A 118 3.86 -12.85 18.85
C GLU A 118 5.10 -13.12 19.71
N LEU A 119 6.26 -13.41 19.09
CA LEU A 119 7.51 -13.56 19.84
C LEU A 119 7.88 -12.28 20.60
N LYS A 120 7.73 -11.11 19.98
CA LYS A 120 7.95 -9.82 20.66
C LYS A 120 6.98 -9.64 21.83
N LYS A 121 5.68 -9.92 21.62
CA LYS A 121 4.65 -9.88 22.67
C LYS A 121 5.02 -10.76 23.86
N VAL A 122 5.32 -12.04 23.61
CA VAL A 122 5.65 -13.02 24.65
C VAL A 122 6.95 -12.64 25.37
N ALA A 123 7.97 -12.18 24.63
CA ALA A 123 9.22 -11.72 25.23
C ALA A 123 9.01 -10.52 26.17
N ILE A 124 8.17 -9.54 25.82
CA ILE A 124 7.86 -8.41 26.70
C ILE A 124 7.18 -8.87 27.99
N ILE A 125 6.24 -9.82 27.89
CA ILE A 125 5.52 -10.35 29.06
C ILE A 125 6.47 -11.11 29.99
N HIS A 126 7.36 -11.94 29.45
CA HIS A 126 8.11 -12.94 30.23
C HIS A 126 9.57 -12.59 30.51
N LEU A 127 10.16 -11.60 29.83
CA LEU A 127 11.53 -11.16 30.06
C LEU A 127 11.57 -9.83 30.83
N ASP A 128 12.76 -9.49 31.31
CA ASP A 128 13.09 -8.13 31.73
C ASP A 128 13.44 -7.25 30.52
N TYR A 129 13.56 -5.94 30.78
CA TYR A 129 13.86 -4.97 29.74
C TYR A 129 15.22 -5.21 29.09
N ASP A 130 16.24 -5.55 29.87
CA ASP A 130 17.62 -5.62 29.36
C ASP A 130 17.77 -6.81 28.40
N ALA A 131 17.18 -7.98 28.73
CA ALA A 131 17.14 -9.13 27.84
C ALA A 131 16.29 -8.86 26.58
N PHE A 132 15.12 -8.25 26.74
CA PHE A 132 14.28 -7.87 25.59
C PHE A 132 15.01 -6.91 24.65
N PHE A 133 15.62 -5.86 25.19
CA PHE A 133 16.37 -4.88 24.42
C PHE A 133 17.56 -5.54 23.71
N ASP A 134 18.32 -6.40 24.38
CA ASP A 134 19.49 -7.03 23.76
C ASP A 134 19.11 -7.97 22.60
N ILE A 135 18.02 -8.72 22.75
CA ILE A 135 17.49 -9.59 21.69
C ILE A 135 17.01 -8.76 20.49
N PHE A 136 16.10 -7.81 20.68
CA PHE A 136 15.43 -7.15 19.54
C PHE A 136 16.10 -5.88 19.04
N SER A 137 16.94 -5.23 19.86
CA SER A 137 17.72 -4.06 19.45
C SER A 137 19.05 -4.48 18.82
N LYS A 138 19.78 -5.41 19.45
CA LYS A 138 21.13 -5.82 19.02
C LYS A 138 21.16 -7.14 18.27
N SER A 139 20.00 -7.79 18.09
CA SER A 139 19.93 -9.13 17.51
C SER A 139 20.76 -10.17 18.28
N ASN A 140 20.72 -10.17 19.62
CA ASN A 140 21.39 -11.22 20.40
C ASN A 140 20.65 -12.56 20.28
N MET A 141 20.91 -13.26 19.17
CA MET A 141 20.27 -14.54 18.85
C MET A 141 20.71 -15.67 19.79
N LYS A 142 21.91 -15.58 20.39
CA LYS A 142 22.36 -16.57 21.38
C LYS A 142 21.49 -16.49 22.64
N LEU A 143 21.28 -15.28 23.15
CA LEU A 143 20.38 -15.06 24.28
C LEU A 143 18.96 -15.50 23.93
N LEU A 144 18.47 -15.20 22.72
CA LEU A 144 17.17 -15.71 22.28
C LEU A 144 17.11 -17.24 22.32
N GLN A 145 18.10 -17.94 21.79
CA GLN A 145 18.16 -19.41 21.80
C GLN A 145 18.15 -19.98 23.23
N GLU A 146 18.80 -19.32 24.17
CA GLU A 146 18.82 -19.71 25.59
C GLU A 146 17.45 -19.54 26.26
N VAL A 147 16.74 -18.43 26.00
CA VAL A 147 15.44 -18.16 26.63
C VAL A 147 14.25 -18.74 25.86
N TYR A 148 14.44 -19.09 24.59
CA TYR A 148 13.38 -19.55 23.70
C TYR A 148 12.58 -20.74 24.24
N PRO A 149 13.18 -21.79 24.84
CA PRO A 149 12.42 -22.89 25.42
C PRO A 149 11.35 -22.44 26.43
N LYS A 150 11.62 -21.36 27.19
CA LYS A 150 10.65 -20.77 28.12
C LYS A 150 9.57 -19.97 27.39
N LEU A 151 9.96 -19.18 26.39
CA LEU A 151 9.02 -18.36 25.60
C LEU A 151 8.10 -19.24 24.75
N ARG A 152 8.61 -20.35 24.21
CA ARG A 152 7.91 -21.29 23.35
C ARG A 152 6.61 -21.81 23.99
N ALA A 153 6.59 -22.01 25.30
CA ALA A 153 5.41 -22.48 26.03
C ALA A 153 4.21 -21.52 25.98
N TYR A 154 4.44 -20.26 25.62
CA TYR A 154 3.41 -19.21 25.55
C TYR A 154 3.08 -18.78 24.12
N LEU A 155 3.75 -19.35 23.13
CA LEU A 155 3.45 -19.11 21.71
C LEU A 155 2.27 -19.97 21.27
N SER A 156 1.45 -19.43 20.37
CA SER A 156 0.52 -20.24 19.58
C SER A 156 1.27 -21.35 18.82
N GLN A 157 0.57 -22.46 18.54
CA GLN A 157 1.18 -23.58 17.82
C GLN A 157 1.82 -23.16 16.48
N PRO A 158 1.17 -22.38 15.59
CA PRO A 158 1.79 -21.97 14.33
C PRO A 158 3.07 -21.14 14.52
N SER A 159 3.08 -20.24 15.51
CA SER A 159 4.26 -19.44 15.81
C SER A 159 5.40 -20.26 16.42
N ALA A 160 5.09 -21.22 17.30
CA ALA A 160 6.07 -22.14 17.84
C ALA A 160 6.70 -23.00 16.73
N GLU A 161 5.90 -23.54 15.80
CA GLU A 161 6.39 -24.31 14.65
C GLU A 161 7.34 -23.48 13.77
N PHE A 162 7.00 -22.21 13.52
CA PHE A 162 7.89 -21.29 12.81
C PHE A 162 9.20 -21.06 13.56
N TRP A 163 9.16 -20.76 14.85
CA TRP A 163 10.36 -20.43 15.61
C TRP A 163 11.22 -21.65 15.92
N ASP A 164 10.65 -22.84 16.12
CA ASP A 164 11.39 -24.09 16.28
C ASP A 164 12.29 -24.37 15.07
N LYS A 165 11.80 -24.05 13.87
CA LYS A 165 12.56 -24.18 12.63
C LYS A 165 13.62 -23.08 12.45
N ASN A 166 13.36 -21.86 12.94
CA ASN A 166 14.11 -20.67 12.52
C ASN A 166 14.96 -20.00 13.60
N VAL A 167 14.77 -20.31 14.89
CA VAL A 167 15.52 -19.66 15.99
C VAL A 167 17.03 -19.89 15.92
N TYR A 168 17.45 -20.99 15.29
CA TYR A 168 18.87 -21.32 15.07
C TYR A 168 19.42 -20.88 13.70
N THR A 169 18.55 -20.54 12.74
CA THR A 169 18.95 -20.14 11.38
C THR A 169 18.99 -18.62 11.20
N ILE A 170 18.10 -17.90 11.90
CA ILE A 170 18.10 -16.44 11.91
C ILE A 170 19.29 -15.97 12.74
N THR A 171 20.17 -15.19 12.11
CA THR A 171 21.38 -14.65 12.76
C THR A 171 21.26 -13.17 13.13
N SER A 172 20.28 -12.46 12.57
CA SER A 172 20.02 -11.05 12.86
C SER A 172 18.56 -10.69 12.60
N PHE A 173 17.87 -10.06 13.55
CA PHE A 173 16.54 -9.47 13.28
C PHE A 173 16.62 -8.28 12.32
N MET A 174 17.72 -7.54 12.32
CA MET A 174 17.88 -6.39 11.41
C MET A 174 18.07 -6.83 9.94
N TYR A 175 18.65 -8.01 9.73
CA TYR A 175 19.04 -8.54 8.41
C TYR A 175 18.47 -9.93 8.16
N SER A 176 17.19 -10.10 8.41
CA SER A 176 16.44 -11.34 8.15
C SER A 176 15.09 -11.02 7.51
N GLY A 177 14.41 -12.06 7.05
CA GLY A 177 13.28 -11.88 6.13
C GLY A 177 13.74 -11.43 4.74
N THR A 178 12.81 -11.31 3.80
CA THR A 178 13.16 -10.90 2.43
C THR A 178 13.66 -9.45 2.38
N SER A 179 13.02 -8.53 3.12
CA SER A 179 13.40 -7.13 3.14
C SER A 179 14.74 -6.93 3.86
N GLY A 180 14.96 -7.60 5.00
CA GLY A 180 16.22 -7.49 5.75
C GLY A 180 17.41 -8.03 4.97
N ASN A 181 17.24 -9.11 4.21
CA ASN A 181 18.28 -9.63 3.30
C ASN A 181 18.61 -8.63 2.19
N MET A 182 17.59 -8.02 1.56
CA MET A 182 17.80 -6.98 0.54
C MET A 182 18.56 -5.78 1.12
N VAL A 183 18.15 -5.31 2.29
CA VAL A 183 18.79 -4.21 3.01
C VAL A 183 20.22 -4.56 3.41
N TYR A 184 20.51 -5.79 3.83
CA TYR A 184 21.88 -6.23 4.11
C TYR A 184 22.77 -6.06 2.89
N VAL A 185 22.32 -6.53 1.72
CA VAL A 185 23.06 -6.34 0.45
C VAL A 185 23.26 -4.86 0.18
N LEU A 186 22.22 -4.04 0.34
CA LEU A 186 22.31 -2.60 0.11
C LEU A 186 23.33 -1.94 1.06
N PHE A 187 23.08 -1.96 2.37
CA PHE A 187 23.83 -1.16 3.35
C PHE A 187 25.15 -1.80 3.81
N ARG A 188 25.29 -3.13 3.75
CA ARG A 188 26.49 -3.84 4.21
C ARG A 188 27.42 -4.25 3.07
N ILE A 189 26.95 -4.29 1.82
CA ILE A 189 27.77 -4.64 0.66
C ILE A 189 27.88 -3.45 -0.31
N LEU A 190 26.78 -2.98 -0.90
CA LEU A 190 26.83 -1.97 -1.95
C LEU A 190 27.33 -0.61 -1.45
N PHE A 191 26.85 -0.14 -0.30
CA PHE A 191 27.30 1.13 0.28
C PHE A 191 28.83 1.15 0.50
N PRO A 192 29.45 0.18 1.19
CA PRO A 192 30.91 0.12 1.29
C PRO A 192 31.64 0.05 -0.05
N LEU A 193 31.17 -0.76 -1.01
CA LEU A 193 31.78 -0.90 -2.34
C LEU A 193 31.79 0.41 -3.12
N LEU A 194 30.75 1.24 -2.97
CA LEU A 194 30.64 2.56 -3.59
C LEU A 194 31.34 3.66 -2.76
N GLY A 195 32.08 3.31 -1.70
CA GLY A 195 32.78 4.28 -0.85
C GLY A 195 31.88 5.06 0.11
N LEU A 196 30.64 4.60 0.32
CA LEU A 196 29.66 5.16 1.26
C LEU A 196 29.71 4.51 2.65
N GLY A 197 30.61 3.54 2.86
CA GLY A 197 30.82 2.89 4.17
C GLY A 197 31.21 3.85 5.31
N PHE A 198 31.63 5.08 4.98
CA PHE A 198 31.92 6.12 5.97
C PHE A 198 30.68 6.48 6.81
N ILE A 199 29.45 6.41 6.26
CA ILE A 199 28.23 6.79 7.00
C ILE A 199 28.12 5.94 8.28
N ARG A 200 28.28 4.63 8.14
CA ARG A 200 28.31 3.71 9.28
C ARG A 200 29.44 4.04 10.26
N ASN A 201 30.65 4.31 9.75
CA ASN A 201 31.79 4.61 10.61
C ASN A 201 31.56 5.88 11.42
N GLU A 202 30.95 6.91 10.84
CA GLU A 202 30.61 8.16 11.54
C GLU A 202 29.46 7.96 12.54
N LEU A 203 28.47 7.11 12.23
CA LEU A 203 27.45 6.71 13.22
C LEU A 203 28.08 5.99 14.42
N ILE A 204 29.01 5.07 14.19
CA ILE A 204 29.73 4.35 15.27
C ILE A 204 30.57 5.29 16.13
N LYS A 205 31.19 6.31 15.52
CA LYS A 205 31.96 7.33 16.25
C LYS A 205 31.08 8.25 17.10
N GLY A 206 29.76 8.29 16.86
CA GLY A 206 28.87 9.25 17.50
C GLY A 206 29.05 10.68 16.99
N THR A 207 29.35 10.85 15.70
CA THR A 207 29.53 12.16 15.06
C THR A 207 28.23 12.99 15.14
N SER A 208 28.33 14.32 15.29
CA SER A 208 27.14 15.19 15.36
C SER A 208 26.34 15.19 14.04
N PRO A 209 25.03 15.47 14.07
CA PRO A 209 24.20 15.57 12.86
C PRO A 209 24.76 16.53 11.81
N GLU A 210 25.29 17.68 12.24
CA GLU A 210 25.85 18.70 11.34
C GLU A 210 27.12 18.21 10.64
N GLU A 211 28.00 17.50 11.35
CA GLU A 211 29.21 16.94 10.76
C GLU A 211 28.87 15.74 9.87
N MET A 212 27.89 14.91 10.22
CA MET A 212 27.37 13.84 9.34
C MET A 212 26.92 14.42 8.00
N LYS A 213 26.05 15.45 8.00
CA LYS A 213 25.59 16.11 6.77
C LYS A 213 26.75 16.70 5.97
N LYS A 214 27.72 17.32 6.63
CA LYS A 214 28.93 17.85 5.97
C LYS A 214 29.77 16.75 5.32
N GLN A 215 29.91 15.58 5.95
CA GLN A 215 30.64 14.44 5.37
C GLN A 215 29.90 13.86 4.15
N ILE A 216 28.57 13.77 4.22
CA ILE A 216 27.70 13.36 3.10
C ILE A 216 27.86 14.35 1.92
N THR A 217 27.77 15.66 2.17
CA THR A 217 27.92 16.69 1.13
C THR A 217 29.29 16.66 0.46
N LYS A 218 30.36 16.31 1.19
CA LYS A 218 31.72 16.18 0.61
C LYS A 218 31.82 15.01 -0.37
N ARG A 219 31.09 13.90 -0.15
CA ARG A 219 31.20 12.64 -0.90
C ARG A 219 29.98 12.38 -1.76
N SER A 220 29.64 13.37 -2.57
CA SER A 220 28.32 13.42 -3.17
C SER A 220 28.17 12.69 -4.51
N TYR A 221 29.29 12.41 -5.20
CA TYR A 221 29.26 11.68 -6.47
C TYR A 221 28.79 10.23 -6.28
N PRO A 222 29.34 9.42 -5.35
CA PRO A 222 28.88 8.05 -5.17
C PRO A 222 27.41 7.93 -4.74
N LEU A 223 26.89 8.90 -3.98
CA LEU A 223 25.47 8.96 -3.64
C LEU A 223 24.56 9.09 -4.87
N ARG A 224 24.96 9.89 -5.87
CA ARG A 224 24.18 10.03 -7.11
C ARG A 224 24.20 8.76 -7.96
N TYR A 225 25.35 8.09 -8.06
CA TYR A 225 25.43 6.81 -8.75
C TYR A 225 24.60 5.72 -8.07
N LEU A 226 24.63 5.70 -6.74
CA LEU A 226 23.78 4.80 -5.97
C LEU A 226 22.30 5.11 -6.19
N ALA A 227 21.89 6.38 -6.09
CA ALA A 227 20.50 6.80 -6.32
C ALA A 227 20.02 6.43 -7.73
N TRP A 228 20.84 6.69 -8.75
CA TRP A 228 20.55 6.26 -10.13
C TRP A 228 20.37 4.74 -10.22
N PHE A 229 21.26 3.95 -9.60
CA PHE A 229 21.17 2.50 -9.59
C PHE A 229 19.92 2.02 -8.85
N MET A 230 19.59 2.68 -7.74
CA MET A 230 18.39 2.42 -6.97
C MET A 230 17.14 2.64 -7.85
N ASP A 231 17.01 3.79 -8.50
CA ASP A 231 15.86 4.13 -9.34
C ASP A 231 15.71 3.24 -10.59
N ASN A 232 16.82 2.92 -11.25
CA ASN A 232 16.80 2.25 -12.55
C ASN A 232 16.88 0.72 -12.46
N VAL A 233 17.46 0.19 -11.37
CA VAL A 233 17.67 -1.25 -11.19
C VAL A 233 16.92 -1.76 -9.95
N LEU A 234 17.22 -1.24 -8.75
CA LEU A 234 16.62 -1.80 -7.53
C LEU A 234 15.13 -1.53 -7.40
N LEU A 235 14.60 -0.40 -7.85
CA LEU A 235 13.16 -0.15 -7.76
C LEU A 235 12.37 -1.11 -8.67
N ARG A 236 12.99 -1.59 -9.77
CA ARG A 236 12.36 -2.49 -10.75
C ARG A 236 12.52 -3.98 -10.40
N PHE A 237 13.57 -4.34 -9.67
CA PHE A 237 13.83 -5.72 -9.24
C PHE A 237 13.67 -5.95 -7.74
N GLY A 238 14.17 -5.03 -6.92
CA GLY A 238 14.24 -5.11 -5.46
C GLY A 238 12.89 -4.94 -4.77
N CYS A 239 11.93 -4.26 -5.40
CA CYS A 239 10.57 -4.07 -4.86
C CYS A 239 9.90 -5.40 -4.49
N CYS A 240 10.18 -6.49 -5.21
CA CYS A 240 9.68 -7.83 -4.85
C CYS A 240 10.16 -8.25 -3.46
N PHE A 241 11.44 -8.10 -3.15
CA PHE A 241 11.97 -8.50 -1.85
C PHE A 241 11.42 -7.63 -0.71
N ALA A 242 10.88 -6.45 -1.05
CA ALA A 242 10.16 -5.56 -0.17
C ALA A 242 8.63 -5.78 -0.19
N GLY A 243 8.09 -6.81 -0.85
CA GLY A 243 6.66 -7.10 -0.82
C GLY A 243 5.75 -6.13 -1.55
N VAL A 244 6.30 -5.26 -2.41
CA VAL A 244 5.56 -4.20 -3.09
C VAL A 244 4.98 -4.72 -4.42
N PRO A 245 3.65 -4.70 -4.63
CA PRO A 245 3.05 -5.18 -5.87
C PRO A 245 3.17 -4.17 -7.03
N GLU A 246 3.03 -4.66 -8.26
CA GLU A 246 3.10 -3.84 -9.47
C GLU A 246 2.08 -2.68 -9.46
N ARG A 247 0.87 -2.90 -8.94
CA ARG A 247 -0.18 -1.88 -8.89
C ARG A 247 0.22 -0.67 -8.06
N GLN A 248 0.88 -0.86 -6.92
CA GLN A 248 1.41 0.24 -6.11
C GLN A 248 2.55 0.95 -6.84
N MET A 249 3.45 0.19 -7.46
CA MET A 249 4.56 0.76 -8.24
C MET A 249 4.06 1.65 -9.39
N ALA A 250 2.97 1.26 -10.05
CA ALA A 250 2.36 2.01 -11.14
C ALA A 250 1.94 3.44 -10.74
N LEU A 251 1.59 3.66 -9.46
CA LEU A 251 1.22 4.97 -8.93
C LEU A 251 2.38 5.99 -8.92
N GLY A 252 3.63 5.54 -9.03
CA GLY A 252 4.80 6.40 -9.05
C GLY A 252 5.58 6.42 -10.36
N PHE A 253 5.11 5.74 -11.42
CA PHE A 253 5.84 5.65 -12.70
C PHE A 253 5.94 6.98 -13.45
N HIS A 254 5.01 7.91 -13.24
CA HIS A 254 5.11 9.26 -13.79
C HIS A 254 6.19 10.09 -13.11
N ARG A 255 6.62 9.72 -11.89
CA ARG A 255 7.64 10.45 -11.13
C ARG A 255 9.04 9.97 -11.50
N PRO A 256 9.90 10.86 -12.03
CA PRO A 256 11.31 10.52 -12.19
C PRO A 256 11.99 10.43 -10.82
N ASN A 257 12.95 9.51 -10.68
CA ASN A 257 13.93 9.49 -9.59
C ASN A 257 13.34 9.38 -8.17
N ASN A 258 12.34 8.50 -8.00
CA ASN A 258 11.70 8.14 -6.74
C ASN A 258 12.68 7.98 -5.57
N LEU A 259 13.64 7.05 -5.69
CA LEU A 259 14.58 6.70 -4.63
C LEU A 259 15.68 7.74 -4.44
N ALA A 260 16.00 8.55 -5.46
CA ALA A 260 16.84 9.72 -5.28
C ALA A 260 16.18 10.77 -4.37
N ILE A 261 14.86 10.99 -4.53
CA ILE A 261 14.08 11.89 -3.65
C ILE A 261 14.08 11.35 -2.21
N VAL A 262 13.81 10.06 -2.02
CA VAL A 262 13.89 9.43 -0.67
C VAL A 262 15.28 9.57 -0.08
N THR A 263 16.33 9.28 -0.85
CA THR A 263 17.72 9.38 -0.41
C THR A 263 18.06 10.81 0.01
N GLU A 264 17.62 11.81 -0.76
CA GLU A 264 17.80 13.22 -0.42
C GLU A 264 17.08 13.57 0.89
N ARG A 265 15.81 13.18 1.01
CA ARG A 265 15.00 13.45 2.19
C ARG A 265 15.63 12.86 3.44
N VAL A 266 15.99 11.58 3.39
CA VAL A 266 16.56 10.85 4.52
C VAL A 266 17.91 11.44 4.93
N LEU A 267 18.83 11.66 3.98
CA LEU A 267 20.19 12.07 4.31
C LEU A 267 20.32 13.56 4.67
N PHE A 268 19.43 14.42 4.17
CA PHE A 268 19.53 15.87 4.35
C PHE A 268 18.42 16.48 5.20
N ASN A 269 17.20 15.93 5.16
CA ASN A 269 16.04 16.51 5.84
C ASN A 269 15.68 15.78 7.15
N THR A 270 16.33 14.65 7.47
CA THR A 270 16.16 13.96 8.76
C THR A 270 17.46 13.96 9.58
N ASP A 271 17.36 13.72 10.90
CA ASP A 271 18.53 13.49 11.77
C ASP A 271 18.85 11.99 11.84
N LEU A 272 19.78 11.55 11.00
CA LEU A 272 20.25 10.16 10.95
C LEU A 272 20.95 9.70 12.24
N VAL A 273 21.51 10.61 13.02
CA VAL A 273 22.33 10.26 14.19
C VAL A 273 21.45 9.98 15.39
N ASN A 274 20.53 10.90 15.71
CA ASN A 274 19.79 10.86 16.96
C ASN A 274 18.33 10.43 16.83
N ASP A 275 17.74 10.46 15.62
CA ASP A 275 16.29 10.36 15.49
C ASP A 275 15.80 9.33 14.45
N ASN A 276 16.43 9.26 13.28
CA ASN A 276 15.99 8.40 12.19
C ASN A 276 16.52 6.97 12.38
N TYR A 277 15.94 6.25 13.34
CA TYR A 277 16.33 4.88 13.66
C TYR A 277 16.13 3.93 12.49
N PHE A 278 15.17 4.19 11.59
CA PHE A 278 14.88 3.30 10.46
C PHE A 278 16.14 3.07 9.63
N TYR A 279 16.75 4.14 9.16
CA TYR A 279 17.97 4.06 8.36
C TYR A 279 19.23 3.86 9.21
N ALA A 280 19.33 4.52 10.38
CA ALA A 280 20.49 4.36 11.26
C ALA A 280 20.67 2.89 11.69
N GLY A 281 19.57 2.21 12.01
CA GLY A 281 19.53 0.79 12.35
C GLY A 281 20.07 -0.08 11.21
N TYR A 282 19.70 0.22 9.96
CA TYR A 282 20.20 -0.52 8.80
C TYR A 282 21.66 -0.24 8.45
N PHE A 283 22.17 0.97 8.70
CA PHE A 283 23.61 1.23 8.60
C PHE A 283 24.41 0.48 9.65
N LEU A 284 23.91 0.43 10.89
CA LEU A 284 24.62 -0.14 12.03
C LEU A 284 24.51 -1.68 12.11
N GLY A 285 23.32 -2.21 11.83
CA GLY A 285 22.90 -3.58 12.06
C GLY A 285 22.16 -3.81 13.40
N TYR A 286 21.91 -2.74 14.14
CA TYR A 286 21.30 -2.74 15.46
C TYR A 286 20.74 -1.34 15.78
N TYR A 287 19.85 -1.22 16.76
CA TYR A 287 19.45 0.08 17.31
C TYR A 287 20.27 0.46 18.55
N THR A 288 20.54 1.75 18.71
CA THR A 288 21.13 2.31 19.93
C THR A 288 20.03 2.61 20.94
N GLN A 289 20.38 2.80 22.22
CA GLN A 289 19.38 3.15 23.24
C GLN A 289 18.71 4.50 22.96
N GLN A 290 19.47 5.45 22.40
CA GLN A 290 18.99 6.80 22.12
C GLN A 290 18.17 6.86 20.82
N ASN A 291 18.54 6.06 19.81
CA ASN A 291 17.94 6.07 18.48
C ASN A 291 17.35 4.69 18.15
N CYS A 292 16.18 4.42 18.73
CA CYS A 292 15.40 3.20 18.55
C CYS A 292 13.88 3.47 18.52
N PRO A 293 13.07 2.54 17.95
CA PRO A 293 11.62 2.55 18.09
C PRO A 293 11.15 2.70 19.54
N ARG A 294 10.03 3.39 19.76
CA ARG A 294 9.48 3.62 21.12
C ARG A 294 9.23 2.32 21.89
N TYR A 295 8.84 1.25 21.23
CA TYR A 295 8.62 -0.04 21.89
C TYR A 295 9.89 -0.67 22.47
N LEU A 296 11.07 -0.24 22.01
CA LEU A 296 12.37 -0.65 22.56
C LEU A 296 12.88 0.29 23.67
N LYS A 297 12.20 1.41 23.96
CA LYS A 297 12.65 2.35 24.98
C LYS A 297 12.26 1.90 26.39
N LYS A 298 13.19 2.05 27.35
CA LYS A 298 13.02 1.60 28.74
C LYS A 298 11.78 2.20 29.40
N GLU A 299 11.53 3.48 29.17
CA GLU A 299 10.39 4.20 29.74
C GLU A 299 9.03 3.62 29.31
N ASN A 300 8.95 2.94 28.16
CA ASN A 300 7.69 2.38 27.66
C ASN A 300 7.50 0.89 28.02
N PHE A 301 8.56 0.20 28.49
CA PHE A 301 8.52 -1.25 28.71
C PHE A 301 7.49 -1.67 29.75
N ALA A 302 7.34 -0.91 30.83
CA ALA A 302 6.35 -1.19 31.87
C ALA A 302 4.91 -1.07 31.35
N ALA A 303 4.62 -0.05 30.52
CA ALA A 303 3.31 0.12 29.91
C ALA A 303 2.99 -1.01 28.92
N LEU A 304 3.94 -1.37 28.06
CA LEU A 304 3.80 -2.52 27.16
C LEU A 304 3.48 -3.80 27.93
N LYS A 305 4.26 -4.10 28.98
CA LYS A 305 4.05 -5.29 29.81
C LYS A 305 2.67 -5.29 30.47
N LYS A 306 2.25 -4.17 31.07
CA LYS A 306 0.90 -4.00 31.66
C LYS A 306 -0.19 -4.36 30.65
N TYR A 307 -0.20 -3.72 29.47
CA TYR A 307 -1.30 -3.87 28.52
C TYR A 307 -1.27 -5.20 27.75
N LEU A 308 -0.08 -5.73 27.44
CA LEU A 308 0.05 -7.05 26.81
C LEU A 308 -0.42 -8.16 27.76
N THR A 309 -0.07 -8.09 29.05
CA THR A 309 -0.57 -9.03 30.07
C THR A 309 -2.08 -8.90 30.27
N ALA A 310 -2.64 -7.69 30.13
CA ALA A 310 -4.09 -7.46 30.14
C ALA A 310 -4.82 -7.95 28.87
N GLY A 311 -4.12 -8.56 27.91
CA GLY A 311 -4.73 -9.14 26.72
C GLY A 311 -5.14 -8.11 25.65
N LYS A 312 -4.58 -6.89 25.68
CA LYS A 312 -4.93 -5.81 24.74
C LYS A 312 -4.47 -6.04 23.28
N LEU A 313 -3.67 -7.06 23.00
CA LEU A 313 -3.20 -7.39 21.65
C LEU A 313 -3.80 -8.72 21.15
N HIS A 314 -4.63 -8.62 20.12
CA HIS A 314 -5.21 -9.73 19.36
C HIS A 314 -4.49 -9.87 18.02
N LEU A 315 -3.98 -11.07 17.74
CA LEU A 315 -3.28 -11.39 16.49
C LEU A 315 -4.19 -12.25 15.62
N VAL A 316 -4.35 -11.88 14.35
CA VAL A 316 -5.19 -12.59 13.39
C VAL A 316 -4.35 -12.94 12.16
N HIS A 317 -4.22 -14.22 11.85
CA HIS A 317 -3.67 -14.67 10.58
C HIS A 317 -4.81 -14.76 9.56
N GLY A 318 -4.73 -13.99 8.47
CA GLY A 318 -5.72 -14.00 7.40
C GLY A 318 -5.93 -12.64 6.74
N THR A 319 -7.11 -12.46 6.13
CA THR A 319 -7.51 -11.20 5.48
C THR A 319 -7.90 -10.15 6.51
N LEU A 320 -7.82 -8.87 6.14
CA LEU A 320 -8.36 -7.78 6.94
C LEU A 320 -9.86 -7.98 7.21
N LEU A 321 -10.62 -8.49 6.23
CA LEU A 321 -12.02 -8.88 6.42
C LEU A 321 -12.22 -9.94 7.52
N SER A 322 -11.34 -10.94 7.61
CA SER A 322 -11.35 -11.94 8.70
C SER A 322 -11.16 -11.28 10.06
N ALA A 323 -10.24 -10.31 10.15
CA ALA A 323 -10.01 -9.55 11.36
C ALA A 323 -11.19 -8.63 11.71
N ILE A 324 -11.77 -7.93 10.74
CA ILE A 324 -12.98 -7.11 10.93
C ILE A 324 -14.12 -7.97 11.50
N ASN A 325 -14.29 -9.19 10.99
CA ASN A 325 -15.34 -10.10 11.44
C ASN A 325 -15.08 -10.69 12.83
N SER A 326 -13.81 -10.83 13.25
CA SER A 326 -13.47 -11.35 14.59
C SER A 326 -13.60 -10.30 15.70
N VAL A 327 -13.65 -9.02 15.34
CA VAL A 327 -13.81 -7.92 16.30
C VAL A 327 -15.23 -7.89 16.89
N THR A 328 -15.28 -7.83 18.23
CA THR A 328 -16.51 -7.82 19.03
C THR A 328 -16.85 -6.45 19.63
N SER A 329 -15.87 -5.56 19.82
CA SER A 329 -16.05 -4.19 20.29
C SER A 329 -15.88 -3.18 19.15
N PRO A 330 -16.59 -2.03 19.17
CA PRO A 330 -16.49 -1.04 18.10
C PRO A 330 -15.05 -0.59 17.83
N ILE A 331 -14.67 -0.58 16.55
CA ILE A 331 -13.35 -0.10 16.09
C ILE A 331 -13.38 1.44 16.07
N THR A 332 -12.44 2.09 16.76
CA THR A 332 -12.32 3.55 16.75
C THR A 332 -11.31 4.04 15.71
N VAL A 333 -10.30 3.23 15.38
CA VAL A 333 -9.29 3.57 14.36
C VAL A 333 -9.01 2.36 13.46
N ALA A 334 -8.97 2.58 12.15
CA ALA A 334 -8.47 1.62 11.18
C ALA A 334 -7.22 2.20 10.52
N SER A 335 -6.05 1.66 10.88
CA SER A 335 -4.77 1.99 10.26
C SER A 335 -4.50 1.01 9.13
N LEU A 336 -4.88 1.40 7.92
CA LEU A 336 -4.82 0.55 6.73
C LEU A 336 -3.44 0.51 6.08
N LEU A 337 -2.46 1.30 6.56
CA LEU A 337 -1.14 1.41 5.90
C LEU A 337 -1.30 1.73 4.41
N ASP A 338 -0.54 1.08 3.54
CA ASP A 338 -0.50 1.32 2.09
C ASP A 338 -1.18 0.25 1.24
N HIS A 339 -1.80 -0.78 1.84
CA HIS A 339 -2.41 -1.85 1.05
C HIS A 339 -3.62 -1.39 0.22
N MET A 340 -4.13 -0.17 0.46
CA MET A 340 -5.07 0.51 -0.43
C MET A 340 -4.50 0.71 -1.84
N ASP A 341 -3.17 0.85 -1.98
CA ASP A 341 -2.48 0.96 -3.26
C ASP A 341 -2.52 -0.37 -4.04
N TRP A 342 -2.74 -1.49 -3.34
CA TRP A 342 -2.71 -2.84 -3.91
C TRP A 342 -4.06 -3.25 -4.47
N MET A 343 -5.11 -2.51 -4.12
CA MET A 343 -6.51 -2.88 -4.36
C MET A 343 -7.14 -2.08 -5.50
N THR A 344 -8.08 -2.74 -6.19
CA THR A 344 -9.00 -2.08 -7.12
C THR A 344 -10.06 -1.28 -6.37
N ASP A 345 -10.70 -0.30 -7.03
CA ASP A 345 -11.78 0.50 -6.43
C ASP A 345 -12.91 -0.36 -5.84
N ARG A 346 -13.19 -1.50 -6.47
CA ARG A 346 -14.12 -2.51 -5.99
C ARG A 346 -13.69 -3.12 -4.67
N GLN A 347 -12.45 -3.62 -4.60
CA GLN A 347 -11.91 -4.24 -3.39
C GLN A 347 -11.83 -3.24 -2.24
N ILE A 348 -11.45 -1.99 -2.53
CA ILE A 348 -11.52 -0.89 -1.55
C ILE A 348 -12.97 -0.70 -1.09
N ASN A 349 -13.96 -0.64 -1.99
CA ASN A 349 -15.35 -0.44 -1.63
C ASN A 349 -15.89 -1.58 -0.76
N GLU A 350 -15.61 -2.83 -1.12
CA GLU A 350 -15.98 -4.02 -0.34
C GLU A 350 -15.38 -3.97 1.06
N GLU A 351 -14.07 -3.69 1.18
CA GLU A 351 -13.41 -3.61 2.47
C GLU A 351 -13.95 -2.48 3.35
N ILE A 352 -14.10 -1.27 2.80
CA ILE A 352 -14.65 -0.13 3.52
C ILE A 352 -16.10 -0.43 3.96
N THR A 353 -16.91 -1.08 3.13
CA THR A 353 -18.28 -1.50 3.47
C THR A 353 -18.30 -2.38 4.73
N HIS A 354 -17.45 -3.41 4.80
CA HIS A 354 -17.38 -4.27 5.97
C HIS A 354 -16.79 -3.57 7.20
N LEU A 355 -15.77 -2.73 6.98
CA LEU A 355 -15.09 -2.00 8.04
C LEU A 355 -16.03 -1.02 8.75
N ILE A 356 -16.74 -0.17 8.01
CA ILE A 356 -17.62 0.86 8.61
C ILE A 356 -18.74 0.23 9.46
N ASN A 357 -19.20 -0.98 9.11
CA ASN A 357 -20.22 -1.72 9.86
C ASN A 357 -19.75 -2.19 11.25
N LYS A 358 -18.42 -2.20 11.48
CA LYS A 358 -17.80 -2.56 12.77
C LYS A 358 -17.17 -1.37 13.50
N MET A 359 -17.19 -0.19 12.89
CA MET A 359 -16.59 1.02 13.46
C MET A 359 -17.57 1.80 14.34
N ASP A 360 -17.01 2.55 15.29
CA ASP A 360 -17.75 3.56 16.05
C ASP A 360 -18.19 4.68 15.09
N PRO A 361 -19.50 4.98 14.98
CA PRO A 361 -20.02 5.94 13.99
C PRO A 361 -19.62 7.39 14.27
N VAL A 362 -19.18 7.72 15.49
CA VAL A 362 -18.83 9.08 15.92
C VAL A 362 -17.32 9.26 15.99
N ARG A 363 -16.62 8.28 16.58
CA ARG A 363 -15.17 8.31 16.82
C ARG A 363 -14.36 7.70 15.68
N GLY A 364 -14.99 6.92 14.80
CA GLY A 364 -14.32 6.15 13.75
C GLY A 364 -13.42 6.99 12.85
N LYS A 365 -12.15 6.57 12.74
CA LYS A 365 -11.13 7.15 11.84
C LYS A 365 -10.56 6.08 10.92
N ILE A 366 -10.52 6.34 9.62
CA ILE A 366 -9.86 5.49 8.62
C ILE A 366 -8.61 6.21 8.16
N PHE A 367 -7.46 5.58 8.24
CA PHE A 367 -6.16 6.19 7.95
C PHE A 367 -5.36 5.29 7.01
N TRP A 368 -4.76 5.88 5.98
CA TRP A 368 -3.91 5.17 5.03
C TRP A 368 -2.78 6.05 4.53
N ARG A 369 -1.72 5.41 4.07
CA ARG A 369 -0.57 6.02 3.40
C ARG A 369 -0.61 5.59 1.94
N THR A 370 -0.07 6.39 1.04
CA THR A 370 -0.03 6.00 -0.37
C THR A 370 1.26 6.44 -1.05
N PHE A 371 1.69 5.63 -2.00
CA PHE A 371 2.76 5.96 -2.94
C PHE A 371 2.30 6.97 -4.01
N ALA A 372 1.00 7.28 -4.10
CA ALA A 372 0.46 8.29 -4.99
C ALA A 372 0.65 9.72 -4.46
N ASP A 373 0.62 10.68 -5.39
CA ASP A 373 0.75 12.11 -5.10
C ASP A 373 -0.53 12.73 -4.50
N ASP A 374 -1.65 12.03 -4.66
CA ASP A 374 -2.97 12.39 -4.14
C ASP A 374 -3.77 11.10 -3.92
N VAL A 375 -5.00 11.21 -3.43
CA VAL A 375 -5.92 10.08 -3.28
C VAL A 375 -6.18 9.43 -4.64
N HIS A 376 -5.68 8.20 -4.84
CA HIS A 376 -5.65 7.53 -6.14
C HIS A 376 -6.93 6.79 -6.51
N SER A 377 -7.89 6.72 -5.60
CA SER A 377 -9.15 5.98 -5.78
C SER A 377 -10.33 6.90 -5.48
N ALA A 378 -11.31 6.91 -6.38
CA ALA A 378 -12.55 7.65 -6.16
C ALA A 378 -13.29 7.15 -4.90
N THR A 379 -13.28 5.83 -4.68
CA THR A 379 -13.82 5.19 -3.47
C THR A 379 -13.21 5.77 -2.19
N LEU A 380 -11.90 6.05 -2.19
CA LEU A 380 -11.24 6.69 -1.06
C LEU A 380 -11.56 8.19 -0.97
N GLN A 381 -11.62 8.87 -2.12
CA GLN A 381 -11.91 10.31 -2.19
C GLN A 381 -13.29 10.64 -1.63
N TRP A 382 -14.28 9.77 -1.83
CA TRP A 382 -15.62 9.97 -1.31
C TRP A 382 -15.74 9.91 0.22
N MET A 383 -14.71 9.43 0.93
CA MET A 383 -14.64 9.51 2.39
C MET A 383 -14.39 10.95 2.89
N ASN A 384 -14.21 11.91 1.98
CA ASN A 384 -13.79 13.29 2.27
C ASN A 384 -12.51 13.33 3.14
N PRO A 385 -11.41 12.74 2.67
CA PRO A 385 -10.20 12.63 3.47
C PRO A 385 -9.47 13.95 3.65
N GLU A 386 -8.84 14.08 4.81
CA GLU A 386 -7.96 15.19 5.17
C GLU A 386 -6.51 14.74 5.00
N ARG A 387 -5.69 15.58 4.38
CA ARG A 387 -4.25 15.31 4.25
C ARG A 387 -3.59 15.43 5.62
N VAL A 388 -2.87 14.41 6.02
CA VAL A 388 -2.07 14.39 7.24
C VAL A 388 -0.72 15.03 6.94
N ASP A 389 -0.28 15.94 7.83
CA ASP A 389 1.08 16.48 7.75
C ASP A 389 2.10 15.36 7.94
N ASP A 390 2.86 15.11 6.88
CA ASP A 390 3.88 14.08 6.75
C ASP A 390 5.27 14.67 6.56
N SER A 391 5.45 15.97 6.80
CA SER A 391 6.71 16.70 6.56
C SER A 391 7.89 16.21 7.40
N ASP A 392 7.61 15.63 8.57
CA ASP A 392 8.61 15.06 9.49
C ASP A 392 8.70 13.53 9.45
N ASP A 393 8.05 12.87 8.48
CA ASP A 393 8.20 11.43 8.29
C ASP A 393 9.68 11.09 8.03
N ARG A 394 10.22 10.23 8.89
CA ARG A 394 11.60 9.77 8.89
C ARG A 394 11.85 8.68 7.85
N VAL A 395 10.80 8.00 7.40
CA VAL A 395 10.90 6.93 6.42
C VAL A 395 10.93 7.52 5.02
N GLY A 396 9.95 8.33 4.64
CA GLY A 396 9.90 8.99 3.33
C GLY A 396 9.60 8.03 2.17
N MET A 397 9.01 6.87 2.44
CA MET A 397 8.60 5.87 1.42
C MET A 397 7.15 6.03 0.96
N TYR A 398 6.39 6.93 1.59
CA TYR A 398 5.04 7.31 1.16
C TYR A 398 5.01 8.80 0.82
N TRP A 399 4.21 9.14 -0.18
CA TRP A 399 4.19 10.46 -0.80
C TRP A 399 3.11 11.35 -0.23
N THR A 400 1.99 10.73 0.13
CA THR A 400 0.93 11.37 0.88
C THR A 400 0.34 10.41 1.90
N THR A 401 -0.25 10.99 2.94
CA THR A 401 -0.96 10.27 4.00
C THR A 401 -2.28 10.95 4.27
N TRP A 402 -3.31 10.15 4.51
CA TRP A 402 -4.69 10.61 4.55
C TRP A 402 -5.43 10.02 5.74
N ILE A 403 -6.36 10.79 6.28
CA ILE A 403 -7.28 10.36 7.31
C ILE A 403 -8.70 10.79 6.96
N ALA A 404 -9.66 9.90 7.16
CA ALA A 404 -11.06 10.19 6.99
C ALA A 404 -11.83 9.90 8.29
N HIS A 405 -12.76 10.79 8.61
CA HIS A 405 -13.59 10.71 9.80
C HIS A 405 -14.97 10.18 9.45
N LEU A 406 -15.37 9.03 10.01
CA LEU A 406 -16.62 8.35 9.64
C LEU A 406 -17.86 9.24 9.84
N LYS A 407 -17.85 10.09 10.87
CA LYS A 407 -18.92 11.07 11.13
C LYS A 407 -19.13 12.08 9.99
N ASN A 408 -18.12 12.30 9.14
CA ASN A 408 -18.15 13.23 8.02
C ASN A 408 -18.57 12.54 6.70
N PHE A 409 -18.86 11.24 6.71
CA PHE A 409 -19.22 10.53 5.48
C PHE A 409 -20.62 10.95 5.03
N GLU A 410 -20.68 11.60 3.87
CA GLU A 410 -21.92 11.98 3.21
C GLU A 410 -22.46 10.87 2.30
N ILE A 411 -21.59 9.92 1.94
CA ILE A 411 -21.93 8.76 1.13
C ILE A 411 -22.07 7.49 1.96
N ALA A 412 -22.78 6.52 1.40
CA ALA A 412 -22.90 5.16 1.89
C ALA A 412 -22.05 4.21 1.03
N TYR A 413 -21.42 3.25 1.70
CA TYR A 413 -20.71 2.15 1.08
C TYR A 413 -21.59 0.91 1.14
N GLU A 414 -21.71 0.22 0.01
CA GLU A 414 -22.53 -0.98 -0.16
C GLU A 414 -21.82 -1.93 -1.11
N GLU A 415 -22.04 -3.24 -0.94
CA GLU A 415 -21.53 -4.25 -1.86
C GLU A 415 -22.00 -3.99 -3.31
N ARG A 416 -21.13 -4.33 -4.26
CA ARG A 416 -21.34 -4.13 -5.70
C ARG A 416 -21.41 -5.49 -6.39
N VAL A 417 -22.10 -5.56 -7.53
CA VAL A 417 -22.33 -6.82 -8.25
C VAL A 417 -21.23 -7.03 -9.29
N ASP A 418 -20.61 -8.22 -9.31
CA ASP A 418 -19.74 -8.59 -10.45
C ASP A 418 -20.61 -8.88 -11.66
N THR A 419 -20.51 -8.00 -12.66
CA THR A 419 -21.27 -8.14 -13.89
C THR A 419 -20.44 -8.68 -15.04
N LYS A 420 -19.20 -9.15 -14.81
CA LYS A 420 -18.31 -9.67 -15.86
C LYS A 420 -19.01 -10.76 -16.67
N GLN A 421 -19.38 -10.42 -17.91
CA GLN A 421 -19.80 -11.39 -18.90
C GLN A 421 -18.56 -11.88 -19.65
N SER A 422 -18.10 -13.10 -19.36
CA SER A 422 -17.19 -13.82 -20.24
C SER A 422 -18.00 -14.34 -21.44
N LYS A 423 -17.75 -13.79 -22.63
CA LYS A 423 -18.09 -14.51 -23.87
C LYS A 423 -16.79 -14.98 -24.53
N GLY A 424 -16.82 -16.20 -25.06
CA GLY A 424 -15.67 -16.79 -25.76
C GLY A 424 -15.43 -16.12 -27.11
N PHE A 425 -14.20 -16.24 -27.62
CA PHE A 425 -13.69 -15.67 -28.88
C PHE A 425 -14.66 -15.74 -30.09
N VAL A 426 -15.47 -16.80 -30.19
CA VAL A 426 -16.46 -17.00 -31.27
C VAL A 426 -17.57 -15.95 -31.26
N SER A 427 -18.05 -15.54 -30.08
CA SER A 427 -19.09 -14.51 -29.95
C SER A 427 -18.59 -13.14 -30.38
N ASP A 428 -17.37 -12.79 -29.97
CA ASP A 428 -16.75 -11.51 -30.32
C ASP A 428 -16.48 -11.42 -31.83
N PHE A 429 -16.05 -12.52 -32.43
CA PHE A 429 -15.87 -12.65 -33.88
C PHE A 429 -17.19 -12.48 -34.64
N LEU A 430 -18.26 -13.18 -34.24
CA LEU A 430 -19.59 -13.05 -34.87
C LEU A 430 -20.15 -11.64 -34.75
N THR A 431 -19.91 -10.98 -33.62
CA THR A 431 -20.31 -9.60 -33.37
C THR A 431 -19.55 -8.63 -34.27
N GLY A 432 -18.23 -8.81 -34.43
CA GLY A 432 -17.41 -8.05 -35.38
C GLY A 432 -17.87 -8.21 -36.82
N VAL A 433 -18.25 -9.42 -37.23
CA VAL A 433 -18.85 -9.69 -38.56
C VAL A 433 -20.18 -8.96 -38.74
N LYS A 434 -21.05 -8.90 -37.73
CA LYS A 434 -22.29 -8.10 -37.77
C LYS A 434 -22.02 -6.60 -37.98
N VAL A 435 -21.01 -6.03 -37.31
CA VAL A 435 -20.65 -4.61 -37.47
C VAL A 435 -20.19 -4.31 -38.90
N VAL A 436 -19.30 -5.14 -39.47
CA VAL A 436 -18.76 -4.93 -40.82
C VAL A 436 -19.82 -5.13 -41.91
N THR A 437 -20.80 -6.00 -41.66
CA THR A 437 -21.88 -6.28 -42.63
C THR A 437 -23.04 -5.28 -42.56
N PHE A 438 -23.12 -4.43 -41.52
CA PHE A 438 -24.22 -3.48 -41.33
C PHE A 438 -24.58 -2.62 -42.55
N PRO A 439 -23.63 -2.02 -43.31
CA PRO A 439 -23.96 -1.18 -44.47
C PRO A 439 -24.81 -1.89 -45.53
N PHE A 440 -24.69 -3.21 -45.66
CA PHE A 440 -25.46 -4.02 -46.60
C PHE A 440 -26.91 -4.26 -46.13
N TRP A 441 -27.14 -4.30 -44.82
CA TRP A 441 -28.46 -4.55 -44.22
C TRP A 441 -29.20 -3.25 -43.85
N LYS A 442 -28.48 -2.13 -43.73
CA LYS A 442 -29.02 -0.81 -43.37
C LYS A 442 -30.28 -0.42 -44.17
N PRO A 443 -30.35 -0.55 -45.51
CA PRO A 443 -31.53 -0.13 -46.27
C PRO A 443 -32.79 -0.93 -45.91
N LEU A 444 -32.63 -2.24 -45.68
CA LEU A 444 -33.72 -3.16 -45.33
C LEU A 444 -34.24 -2.88 -43.91
N ILE A 445 -33.35 -2.58 -42.96
CA ILE A 445 -33.75 -2.33 -41.57
C ILE A 445 -34.36 -0.94 -41.44
N ALA A 446 -33.76 0.07 -42.10
CA ALA A 446 -34.26 1.44 -42.09
C ALA A 446 -35.66 1.57 -42.70
N SER A 447 -36.03 0.73 -43.68
CA SER A 447 -37.39 0.75 -44.25
C SER A 447 -38.48 0.39 -43.24
N THR A 448 -38.13 -0.32 -42.16
CA THR A 448 -39.06 -0.73 -41.09
C THR A 448 -39.23 0.30 -39.96
N LEU A 449 -38.49 1.41 -39.99
CA LEU A 449 -38.43 2.40 -38.91
C LEU A 449 -39.24 3.66 -39.23
N LYS A 450 -40.05 4.11 -38.25
CA LYS A 450 -40.91 5.30 -38.34
C LYS A 450 -40.19 6.63 -38.00
N VAL A 451 -38.91 6.58 -37.63
CA VAL A 451 -38.09 7.75 -37.26
C VAL A 451 -37.40 8.32 -38.51
N SER A 452 -37.08 9.62 -38.55
CA SER A 452 -36.44 10.30 -39.69
C SER A 452 -35.07 10.90 -39.32
N GLY A 453 -34.25 11.20 -40.32
CA GLY A 453 -32.94 11.85 -40.13
C GLY A 453 -31.90 10.98 -39.42
N HIS A 454 -30.96 11.60 -38.70
CA HIS A 454 -29.83 10.94 -38.03
C HIS A 454 -30.27 9.87 -37.00
N ALA A 455 -31.42 10.08 -36.34
CA ALA A 455 -32.00 9.11 -35.41
C ALA A 455 -32.43 7.80 -36.09
N LYS A 456 -32.87 7.84 -37.35
CA LYS A 456 -33.22 6.64 -38.14
C LYS A 456 -32.01 5.76 -38.41
N ASP A 457 -30.89 6.41 -38.72
CA ASP A 457 -29.63 5.73 -39.01
C ASP A 457 -29.09 5.03 -37.75
N MET A 458 -29.13 5.70 -36.60
CA MET A 458 -28.71 5.11 -35.33
C MET A 458 -29.62 3.96 -34.87
N GLU A 459 -30.94 4.11 -34.98
CA GLU A 459 -31.89 3.05 -34.63
C GLU A 459 -31.75 1.82 -35.55
N SER A 460 -31.46 2.02 -36.84
CA SER A 460 -31.23 0.90 -37.77
C SER A 460 -29.99 0.08 -37.41
N PHE A 461 -28.94 0.74 -36.89
CA PHE A 461 -27.73 0.10 -36.41
C PHE A 461 -27.97 -0.70 -35.14
N TYR A 462 -28.63 -0.12 -34.14
CA TYR A 462 -28.84 -0.79 -32.86
C TYR A 462 -29.89 -1.89 -32.90
N LYS A 463 -30.95 -1.76 -33.71
CA LYS A 463 -31.94 -2.83 -33.93
C LYS A 463 -31.30 -4.10 -34.49
N TYR A 464 -30.27 -3.97 -35.33
CA TYR A 464 -29.54 -5.09 -35.91
C TYR A 464 -28.63 -5.81 -34.90
N GLN A 465 -28.16 -5.10 -33.87
CA GLN A 465 -27.14 -5.58 -32.93
C GLN A 465 -27.69 -5.86 -31.52
N LYS A 466 -28.97 -5.61 -31.28
CA LYS A 466 -29.58 -5.56 -29.94
C LYS A 466 -29.28 -6.79 -29.06
N ASP A 467 -29.24 -8.00 -29.63
CA ASP A 467 -29.07 -9.25 -28.88
C ASP A 467 -27.62 -9.48 -28.40
N ASP A 468 -26.63 -8.84 -29.04
CA ASP A 468 -25.20 -8.92 -28.70
C ASP A 468 -24.60 -7.57 -28.25
N TYR A 469 -25.45 -6.55 -28.10
CA TYR A 469 -25.04 -5.17 -27.89
C TYR A 469 -24.16 -4.98 -26.65
N ASP A 470 -24.56 -5.56 -25.51
CA ASP A 470 -23.84 -5.39 -24.25
C ASP A 470 -22.48 -6.07 -24.30
N ALA A 471 -22.40 -7.30 -24.81
CA ALA A 471 -21.14 -8.03 -24.93
C ALA A 471 -20.12 -7.28 -25.82
N PHE A 472 -20.59 -6.74 -26.94
CA PHE A 472 -19.77 -5.88 -27.80
C PHE A 472 -19.26 -4.64 -27.05
N ARG A 473 -20.17 -3.96 -26.34
CA ARG A 473 -19.88 -2.68 -25.69
C ARG A 473 -18.99 -2.83 -24.46
N GLU A 474 -19.08 -3.91 -23.70
CA GLU A 474 -18.17 -4.19 -22.59
C GLU A 474 -16.70 -4.22 -23.07
N GLY A 475 -16.46 -4.77 -24.26
CA GLY A 475 -15.15 -4.77 -24.91
C GLY A 475 -14.66 -3.40 -25.37
N LEU A 476 -15.51 -2.37 -25.42
CA LEU A 476 -15.13 -0.99 -25.77
C LEU A 476 -15.09 -0.06 -24.56
N LEU A 477 -15.82 -0.40 -23.50
CA LEU A 477 -16.03 0.42 -22.32
C LEU A 477 -15.23 -0.11 -21.12
N HIS A 478 -13.92 -0.29 -21.32
CA HIS A 478 -13.03 -0.85 -20.30
C HIS A 478 -13.05 -0.10 -18.95
N ALA A 479 -13.42 1.18 -18.95
CA ALA A 479 -13.52 2.00 -17.74
C ALA A 479 -14.90 1.94 -17.07
N ARG A 480 -15.94 1.34 -17.69
CA ARG A 480 -17.29 1.26 -17.11
C ARG A 480 -17.28 0.57 -15.74
N PRO A 481 -16.65 -0.61 -15.55
CA PRO A 481 -16.62 -1.23 -14.23
C PRO A 481 -16.04 -0.30 -13.17
N ALA A 482 -14.87 0.30 -13.42
CA ALA A 482 -14.24 1.23 -12.48
C ALA A 482 -15.14 2.44 -12.16
N LEU A 483 -15.81 3.02 -13.16
CA LEU A 483 -16.78 4.11 -12.96
C LEU A 483 -17.95 3.68 -12.06
N MET A 484 -18.50 2.49 -12.30
CA MET A 484 -19.66 2.00 -11.53
C MET A 484 -19.29 1.64 -10.10
N GLU A 485 -18.11 1.08 -9.88
CA GLU A 485 -17.55 0.83 -8.55
C GLU A 485 -17.33 2.13 -7.77
N ALA A 486 -16.86 3.18 -8.46
CA ALA A 486 -16.66 4.51 -7.92
C ALA A 486 -17.94 5.34 -7.75
N PHE A 487 -19.12 4.85 -8.17
CA PHE A 487 -20.35 5.63 -8.16
C PHE A 487 -20.82 5.88 -6.70
N PRO A 488 -20.95 7.14 -6.26
CA PRO A 488 -21.31 7.47 -4.89
C PRO A 488 -22.79 7.24 -4.63
N LEU A 489 -23.12 6.69 -3.45
CA LEU A 489 -24.50 6.59 -2.96
C LEU A 489 -24.68 7.57 -1.81
N SER A 490 -25.63 8.51 -1.88
CA SER A 490 -25.86 9.43 -0.76
C SER A 490 -26.43 8.68 0.44
N LYS A 491 -25.89 8.94 1.63
CA LYS A 491 -26.37 8.33 2.89
C LYS A 491 -27.85 8.64 3.16
N GLY A 492 -28.37 9.76 2.66
CA GLY A 492 -29.78 10.15 2.78
C GLY A 492 -30.71 9.47 1.76
N GLY A 493 -30.17 8.71 0.81
CA GLY A 493 -30.93 8.13 -0.29
C GLY A 493 -31.64 9.19 -1.14
N ASN A 494 -32.86 8.88 -1.58
CA ASN A 494 -33.71 9.76 -2.41
C ASN A 494 -33.04 10.29 -3.69
N MET A 495 -32.04 9.57 -4.19
CA MET A 495 -31.30 9.96 -5.37
C MET A 495 -32.15 9.84 -6.62
N VAL A 496 -31.86 10.65 -7.63
CA VAL A 496 -32.43 10.52 -8.97
C VAL A 496 -31.30 10.19 -9.93
N TRP A 497 -31.38 9.02 -10.57
CA TRP A 497 -30.45 8.62 -11.62
C TRP A 497 -30.99 9.10 -12.97
N VAL A 498 -30.18 9.80 -13.75
CA VAL A 498 -30.48 10.10 -15.17
C VAL A 498 -29.35 9.55 -16.04
N ASP A 499 -29.63 8.50 -16.82
CA ASP A 499 -28.65 7.84 -17.70
C ASP A 499 -28.86 8.31 -19.15
N ILE A 500 -28.05 9.28 -19.59
CA ILE A 500 -28.13 9.85 -20.95
C ILE A 500 -27.29 9.00 -21.89
N GLY A 501 -27.93 8.44 -22.92
CA GLY A 501 -27.32 7.39 -23.74
C GLY A 501 -27.23 6.06 -22.98
N GLY A 502 -28.18 5.82 -22.06
CA GLY A 502 -28.17 4.66 -21.16
C GLY A 502 -28.36 3.31 -21.86
N GLY A 503 -28.67 3.31 -23.16
CA GLY A 503 -28.80 2.12 -23.97
C GLY A 503 -29.78 1.12 -23.38
N THR A 504 -29.26 -0.05 -23.03
CA THR A 504 -30.00 -1.18 -22.46
C THR A 504 -30.14 -1.11 -20.94
N ALA A 505 -29.85 0.04 -20.30
CA ALA A 505 -29.78 0.24 -18.85
C ALA A 505 -28.74 -0.65 -18.13
N ARG A 506 -27.71 -1.08 -18.86
CA ARG A 506 -26.67 -2.01 -18.39
C ARG A 506 -25.96 -1.58 -17.10
N ASN A 507 -25.81 -0.27 -16.88
CA ASN A 507 -25.14 0.28 -15.70
C ASN A 507 -25.87 -0.06 -14.39
N LEU A 508 -27.19 -0.26 -14.42
CA LEU A 508 -27.98 -0.60 -13.22
C LEU A 508 -27.58 -1.96 -12.63
N GLU A 509 -27.17 -2.92 -13.47
CA GLU A 509 -26.81 -4.28 -13.03
C GLU A 509 -25.56 -4.33 -12.14
N PHE A 510 -24.78 -3.24 -12.04
CA PHE A 510 -23.65 -3.14 -11.10
C PHE A 510 -24.09 -2.94 -9.65
N PHE A 511 -25.38 -2.67 -9.41
CA PHE A 511 -25.98 -2.57 -8.10
C PHE A 511 -26.95 -3.75 -7.88
N THR A 512 -27.07 -4.17 -6.62
CA THR A 512 -28.14 -5.09 -6.25
C THR A 512 -29.49 -4.37 -6.31
N VAL A 513 -30.57 -5.13 -6.48
CA VAL A 513 -31.94 -4.58 -6.49
C VAL A 513 -32.24 -3.89 -5.18
N GLU A 514 -31.72 -4.41 -4.07
CA GLU A 514 -31.85 -3.84 -2.73
C GLU A 514 -31.19 -2.46 -2.64
N VAL A 515 -29.97 -2.31 -3.17
CA VAL A 515 -29.26 -1.03 -3.20
C VAL A 515 -30.01 -0.04 -4.08
N ILE A 516 -30.47 -0.45 -5.27
CA ILE A 516 -31.26 0.43 -6.15
C ILE A 516 -32.50 0.98 -5.42
N ARG A 517 -33.29 0.09 -4.80
CA ARG A 517 -34.51 0.47 -4.08
C ARG A 517 -34.24 1.32 -2.86
N LYS A 518 -33.13 1.08 -2.16
CA LYS A 518 -32.75 1.80 -0.94
C LYS A 518 -32.35 3.25 -1.23
N TYR A 519 -31.59 3.47 -2.32
CA TYR A 519 -30.94 4.76 -2.55
C TYR A 519 -31.60 5.63 -3.62
N PHE A 520 -32.28 5.05 -4.61
CA PHE A 520 -32.84 5.82 -5.73
C PHE A 520 -34.36 5.95 -5.64
N LYS A 521 -34.84 7.20 -5.63
CA LYS A 521 -36.26 7.55 -5.73
C LYS A 521 -36.80 7.37 -7.14
N ALA A 522 -35.98 7.65 -8.15
CA ALA A 522 -36.33 7.53 -9.55
C ALA A 522 -35.09 7.25 -10.40
N ILE A 523 -35.28 6.48 -11.46
CA ILE A 523 -34.26 6.20 -12.48
C ILE A 523 -34.87 6.53 -13.84
N TYR A 524 -34.16 7.36 -14.62
CA TYR A 524 -34.54 7.75 -15.97
C TYR A 524 -33.47 7.26 -16.94
N ILE A 525 -33.85 6.34 -17.82
CA ILE A 525 -33.00 5.88 -18.92
C ILE A 525 -33.41 6.66 -20.17
N VAL A 526 -32.49 7.45 -20.71
CA VAL A 526 -32.73 8.31 -21.86
C VAL A 526 -31.87 7.82 -23.01
N ASP A 527 -32.48 7.29 -24.05
CA ASP A 527 -31.78 6.89 -25.26
C ASP A 527 -32.59 7.26 -26.51
N ILE A 528 -31.89 7.54 -27.60
CA ILE A 528 -32.51 7.81 -28.90
C ILE A 528 -32.97 6.51 -29.58
N SER A 529 -32.43 5.36 -29.17
CA SER A 529 -32.77 4.05 -29.72
C SER A 529 -33.94 3.42 -28.99
N ALA A 530 -35.08 3.34 -29.65
CA ALA A 530 -36.27 2.67 -29.12
C ALA A 530 -36.03 1.17 -28.88
N SER A 531 -35.24 0.51 -29.76
CA SER A 531 -34.88 -0.90 -29.60
C SER A 531 -34.05 -1.15 -28.33
N LEU A 532 -33.13 -0.25 -27.97
CA LEU A 532 -32.36 -0.38 -26.73
C LEU A 532 -33.22 -0.09 -25.50
N LEU A 533 -34.11 0.92 -25.58
CA LEU A 533 -35.09 1.21 -24.53
C LEU A 533 -36.06 0.05 -24.27
N GLU A 534 -36.43 -0.73 -25.30
CA GLU A 534 -37.26 -1.93 -25.11
C GLU A 534 -36.54 -2.99 -24.26
N ILE A 535 -35.22 -3.14 -24.45
CA ILE A 535 -34.40 -4.03 -23.61
C ILE A 535 -34.28 -3.47 -22.20
N ALA A 536 -34.02 -2.17 -22.07
CA ALA A 536 -33.95 -1.48 -20.78
C ALA A 536 -35.25 -1.63 -19.97
N GLN A 537 -36.42 -1.60 -20.62
CA GLN A 537 -37.73 -1.73 -19.97
C GLN A 537 -38.04 -3.16 -19.49
N LYS A 538 -37.42 -4.18 -20.10
CA LYS A 538 -37.56 -5.59 -19.71
C LYS A 538 -36.68 -5.95 -18.51
N ARG A 539 -35.54 -5.27 -18.38
CA ARG A 539 -34.69 -5.28 -17.19
C ARG A 539 -35.39 -4.54 -16.05
#